data_AF-A0A369XJ17-F1
#
_entry.id   AF-A0A369XJ17-F1
#
_cell.length_a   1.000
_cell.length_b   1.000
_cell.length_c   1.000
_cell.angle_alpha   90.00
_cell.angle_beta   90.00
_cell.angle_gamma   90.00
#
_symmetry.space_group_name_H-M   'P 1'
#
loop_
_entity.id
_entity.type
_entity.pdbx_description
1 polymer ?
#
loop_
_entity_poly.entity_id
_entity_poly.type
_entity_poly.pdbx_seq_one_letter_code
_entity_poly.pdbx_strand_id
1 'polypeptide(L)' 'MRVALFASCLVDLMRPSVGFATIRLLEAAGSAVEVPASQTCCGQPAYHSGDQLSAGTPTAGSTRGRWVRS' A
#
# COMPACT_ATOMS: atom_id res chain seq x y z
N MET A 1 -10.67 -10.12 -13.98
CA MET A 1 -9.79 -10.68 -12.91
C MET A 1 -9.98 -9.87 -11.63
N ARG A 2 -9.76 -10.43 -10.43
CA ARG A 2 -9.79 -9.65 -9.17
C ARG A 2 -8.37 -9.50 -8.62
N VAL A 3 -7.98 -8.30 -8.21
CA VAL A 3 -6.63 -7.98 -7.75
C VAL A 3 -6.71 -7.26 -6.40
N ALA A 4 -6.09 -7.84 -5.38
CA ALA A 4 -5.83 -7.13 -4.13
C ALA A 4 -4.50 -6.38 -4.26
N LEU A 5 -4.54 -5.05 -4.32
CA LEU A 5 -3.37 -4.21 -4.46
C LEU A 5 -2.77 -3.90 -3.08
N PHE A 6 -1.54 -4.39 -2.84
CA PHE A 6 -0.75 -4.04 -1.68
C PHE A 6 -0.09 -2.67 -1.89
N ALA A 7 -0.77 -1.59 -1.50
CA ALA A 7 -0.21 -0.25 -1.54
C ALA A 7 0.83 -0.09 -0.42
N SER A 8 2.11 -0.27 -0.73
CA SER A 8 3.17 -0.22 0.30
C SER A 8 3.09 1.09 1.11
N CYS A 9 3.53 1.04 2.37
CA CYS A 9 3.58 2.23 3.23
C CYS A 9 4.31 3.40 2.54
N LEU A 10 5.38 3.12 1.80
CA LEU A 10 6.13 4.13 1.06
C LEU A 10 5.29 4.78 -0.05
N VAL A 11 4.54 3.99 -0.82
CA VAL A 11 3.64 4.54 -1.85
C VAL A 11 2.56 5.39 -1.22
N ASP A 12 1.95 4.92 -0.13
CA ASP A 12 0.86 5.64 0.53
C ASP A 12 1.31 6.97 1.16
N LEU A 13 2.50 6.98 1.77
CA LEU A 13 3.07 8.15 2.46
C LEU A 13 3.79 9.12 1.52
N MET A 14 4.58 8.61 0.57
CA MET A 14 5.53 9.45 -0.20
C MET A 14 5.11 9.67 -1.66
N ARG A 15 4.36 8.74 -2.27
CA ARG A 15 4.05 8.80 -3.69
C ARG A 15 2.67 8.24 -4.06
N PRO A 16 1.58 8.76 -3.47
CA PRO A 16 0.25 8.18 -3.63
C PRO A 16 -0.25 8.18 -5.08
N SER A 17 0.19 9.14 -5.89
CA SER A 17 -0.13 9.19 -7.33
C SER A 17 0.27 7.93 -8.08
N VAL A 18 1.34 7.23 -7.68
CA VAL A 18 1.75 5.97 -8.29
C VAL A 18 0.75 4.87 -8.00
N GLY A 19 0.25 4.75 -6.78
CA GLY A 19 -0.76 3.73 -6.47
C GLY A 19 -2.07 3.97 -7.22
N PHE A 20 -2.51 5.23 -7.34
CA PHE A 20 -3.69 5.57 -8.15
C PHE A 20 -3.49 5.26 -9.64
N ALA A 21 -2.31 5.56 -10.19
CA ALA A 21 -1.98 5.21 -11.57
C ALA A 21 -1.99 3.69 -11.81
N THR A 22 -1.48 2.90 -10.86
CA THR A 22 -1.52 1.44 -10.90
C THR A 22 -2.96 0.91 -10.89
N ILE A 23 -3.83 1.44 -10.02
CA ILE A 23 -5.26 1.09 -10.00
C ILE A 23 -5.89 1.36 -11.37
N ARG A 24 -5.72 2.58 -11.90
CA ARG A 24 -6.28 2.96 -13.21
C ARG A 24 -5.80 2.06 -14.34
N LEU A 25 -4.52 1.66 -14.33
CA LEU A 25 -3.96 0.77 -15.35
C LEU A 25 -4.55 -0.64 -15.27
N LEU A 26 -4.68 -1.18 -14.05
CA LEU A 26 -5.26 -2.51 -13.82
C LEU A 26 -6.75 -2.55 -14.16
N GLU A 27 -7.50 -1.50 -13.82
CA GLU A 27 -8.91 -1.36 -14.18
C GLU A 27 -9.09 -1.21 -15.70
N ALA A 28 -8.25 -0.41 -16.36
CA ALA A 28 -8.25 -0.32 -17.83
C ALA A 28 -7.94 -1.66 -18.52
N ALA A 29 -7.18 -2.54 -17.84
CA ALA A 29 -6.94 -3.91 -18.29
C ALA A 29 -8.10 -4.89 -17.97
N GLY A 30 -9.23 -4.41 -17.42
CA GLY A 30 -10.40 -5.24 -17.10
C GLY A 30 -10.33 -5.96 -15.76
N SER A 31 -9.48 -5.50 -14.83
CA SER A 31 -9.40 -6.04 -13.47
C SER A 31 -10.26 -5.26 -12.49
N ALA A 32 -10.92 -5.95 -11.57
CA ALA A 32 -11.51 -5.35 -10.38
C ALA A 32 -10.44 -5.26 -9.29
N VAL A 33 -10.06 -4.05 -8.91
CA VAL A 33 -8.98 -3.80 -7.96
C VAL A 33 -9.54 -3.43 -6.59
N GLU A 34 -9.03 -4.04 -5.53
CA GLU A 34 -9.33 -3.69 -4.15
C GLU A 34 -8.04 -3.40 -3.38
N VAL A 35 -8.05 -2.38 -2.53
CA VAL A 35 -6.95 -2.11 -1.57
C VAL A 35 -7.44 -2.50 -0.19
N PRO A 36 -6.92 -3.59 0.43
CA PRO A 36 -7.41 -4.06 1.73
C PRO A 36 -7.22 -3.02 2.84
N ALA A 37 -8.30 -2.71 3.56
CA ALA A 37 -8.30 -1.73 4.66
C ALA A 37 -7.44 -2.13 5.87
N SER A 38 -7.14 -3.42 6.02
CA SER A 38 -6.31 -4.01 7.07
C SER A 38 -4.84 -4.12 6.69
N GLN A 39 -4.44 -3.62 5.51
CA GLN A 39 -3.05 -3.67 5.07
C GLN A 39 -2.15 -2.88 6.05
N THR A 40 -1.01 -3.47 6.39
CA THR A 40 -0.01 -2.87 7.28
C THR A 40 1.35 -2.77 6.59
N CYS A 41 2.26 -1.98 7.17
CA CYS A 41 3.64 -1.89 6.72
C CYS A 41 4.34 -3.26 6.83
N CYS A 42 5.12 -3.63 5.80
CA CYS A 42 5.95 -4.84 5.84
C CYS A 42 7.20 -4.72 6.72
N GLY A 43 7.49 -3.54 7.29
CA GLY A 43 8.63 -3.29 8.17
C GLY A 43 9.98 -3.06 7.47
N GLN A 44 10.01 -3.15 6.14
CA GLN A 44 11.23 -3.03 5.34
C GLN A 44 12.04 -1.73 5.56
N PRO A 45 11.42 -0.53 5.75
CA PRO A 45 12.19 0.69 6.06
C PRO A 45 12.99 0.60 7.36
N ALA A 46 12.42 0.00 8.42
CA ALA A 46 13.10 -0.19 9.69
C ALA A 46 14.22 -1.22 9.55
N TYR A 47 13.97 -2.33 8.85
CA TYR A 47 14.98 -3.34 8.54
C TYR A 47 16.19 -2.74 7.80
N HIS A 48 15.95 -1.96 6.73
CA HIS A 48 17.01 -1.29 5.97
C HIS A 48 17.79 -0.26 6.79
N SER A 49 17.19 0.30 7.84
CA SER A 49 17.83 1.29 8.73
C SER A 49 18.59 0.64 9.89
N GLY A 50 18.58 -0.69 10.01
CA GLY A 50 19.20 -1.43 11.10
C GLY A 50 18.34 -1.56 12.38
N ASP A 51 17.11 -1.02 12.38
CA ASP A 51 16.17 -1.15 13.49
C ASP A 51 15.38 -2.46 13.38
N GLN A 52 16.01 -3.55 13.83
CA GLN A 52 15.46 -4.90 13.78
C GLN A 52 14.24 -5.09 14.71
N LEU A 53 14.13 -4.30 15.78
CA LEU A 53 13.01 -4.37 16.73
C LEU A 53 11.73 -3.85 16.07
N SER A 54 11.83 -2.70 15.40
CA SER A 54 10.69 -2.11 14.69
C SER A 54 10.38 -2.82 13.36
N ALA A 55 11.32 -3.56 12.77
CA ALA A 55 11.12 -4.28 11.51
C ALA A 55 10.02 -5.37 11.57
N GLY A 56 9.90 -6.08 12.69
CA GLY A 56 8.85 -7.08 12.90
C GLY A 56 7.55 -6.51 13.44
N THR A 57 7.53 -5.23 13.81
CA THR A 57 6.38 -4.60 14.46
C THR A 57 5.45 -4.03 13.38
N PRO A 58 4.17 -4.47 13.31
CA PRO A 58 3.20 -3.88 12.41
C PRO A 58 3.00 -2.41 12.76
N THR A 59 3.71 -1.53 12.07
CA THR A 59 3.55 -0.09 12.21
C THR A 59 2.39 0.34 11.33
N ALA A 60 1.47 1.09 11.91
CA ALA A 60 0.33 1.67 11.19
C ALA A 60 0.82 2.77 10.24
N GLY A 61 1.39 2.38 9.10
CA GLY A 61 1.51 3.26 7.94
C GLY A 61 0.11 3.50 7.41
N SER A 62 -0.58 4.52 7.94
CA SER A 62 -1.95 4.88 7.56
C SER A 62 -2.04 5.18 6.05
N THR A 63 -3.09 4.83 5.32
CA THR A 63 -4.47 5.25 5.57
C THR A 63 -5.54 4.42 4.84
N ARG A 64 -6.51 3.95 5.63
CA ARG A 64 -7.87 3.57 5.17
C ARG A 64 -8.59 4.66 4.36
N GLY A 65 -8.16 5.92 4.44
CA GLY A 65 -8.86 7.08 3.90
C GLY A 65 -8.50 7.49 2.47
N ARG A 66 -7.28 7.17 1.98
CA ARG A 66 -6.83 7.67 0.66
C ARG A 66 -7.33 6.83 -0.51
N TRP A 67 -7.66 5.55 -0.27
CA TRP A 67 -8.01 4.57 -1.30
C TRP A 67 -9.52 4.33 -1.44
N VAL A 68 -10.36 4.99 -0.62
CA VAL A 68 -11.82 4.97 -0.79
C VAL A 68 -12.19 5.89 -1.96
N ARG A 69 -12.34 5.26 -3.13
CA ARG A 69 -12.99 5.75 -4.36
C ARG A 69 -13.03 7.27 -4.55
N SER A 70 -12.06 7.78 -5.30
CA SER A 70 -12.27 8.88 -6.25
C SER A 70 -13.29 8.48 -7.32
#